data_AF-A0A257IXI7-F1
#
_entry.id   AF-A0A257IXI7-F1
#
_cell.length_a   1.000
_cell.length_b   1.000
_cell.length_c   1.000
_cell.angle_alpha   90.00
_cell.angle_beta   90.00
_cell.angle_gamma   90.00
#
_symmetry.space_group_name_H-M   'P 1'
#
loop_
_entity.id
_entity.type
_entity.pdbx_description
1 polymer ?
#
loop_
_entity_poly.entity_id
_entity_poly.type
_entity_poly.pdbx_seq_one_letter_code
_entity_poly.pdbx_strand_id
1 'polypeptide(L)'
;MERNLKISKWASKNIVLSVGLIILFQFLQIFLGIKIGRGLFPSISSDELTVVCILIFSLIFTLQKRFSVLYNNLHKIGKYGPMLRYNVLVFLSTFALSLAFGAHLNSLENPARNIQLSATEHHNNIDSTTHVLIQKALEKQKVNAAIHTETTKDTGKRVVYFLLFLLSLILTYFIAVMACSLACSGYGVVAILVLLLGQGVLGSGIYFFLKIFRKGFIKKWKQLDIKEKKKERKRYWLTLLISSLAFWLFILLGNLLG
;
A
#
# COMPACT_ATOMS: atom_id res chain seq x y z
N MET A 1 -17.48 -8.15 26.13
CA MET A 1 -18.68 -8.22 25.26
C MET A 1 -19.25 -6.83 24.94
N GLU A 2 -19.36 -5.93 25.94
CA GLU A 2 -19.91 -4.57 25.76
C GLU A 2 -19.20 -3.68 24.73
N ARG A 3 -17.86 -3.78 24.61
CA ARG A 3 -17.09 -3.01 23.61
C ARG A 3 -17.51 -3.33 22.17
N ASN A 4 -17.76 -4.60 21.87
CA ASN A 4 -18.17 -5.03 20.53
C ASN A 4 -19.59 -4.55 20.19
N LEU A 5 -20.47 -4.50 21.19
CA LEU A 5 -21.83 -3.95 21.04
C LEU A 5 -21.81 -2.45 20.76
N LYS A 6 -20.95 -1.68 21.44
CA LYS A 6 -20.79 -0.24 21.19
C LYS A 6 -20.31 0.05 19.76
N ILE A 7 -19.34 -0.72 19.26
CA ILE A 7 -18.83 -0.58 17.89
C ILE A 7 -19.90 -0.97 16.86
N SER A 8 -20.60 -2.09 17.08
CA SER A 8 -21.68 -2.51 16.19
C SER A 8 -22.81 -1.48 16.13
N LYS A 9 -23.18 -0.87 17.26
CA LYS A 9 -24.22 0.15 17.35
C LYS A 9 -23.81 1.47 16.70
N TRP A 10 -22.52 1.83 16.79
CA TRP A 10 -21.97 2.98 16.08
C TRP A 10 -21.99 2.74 14.56
N ALA A 11 -21.58 1.54 14.12
CA ALA A 11 -21.53 1.19 12.71
C ALA A 11 -22.92 1.16 12.06
N SER A 12 -23.94 0.66 12.78
CA SER A 12 -25.32 0.69 12.30
C SER A 12 -25.89 2.11 12.20
N LYS A 13 -25.42 3.04 13.04
CA LYS A 13 -25.83 4.45 12.99
C LYS A 13 -25.13 5.22 11.88
N ASN A 14 -23.93 4.80 11.48
CA ASN A 14 -23.08 5.47 10.49
C ASN A 14 -22.72 4.51 9.34
N ILE A 15 -23.73 4.05 8.59
CA ILE A 15 -23.57 3.02 7.55
C ILE A 15 -22.58 3.49 6.47
N VAL A 16 -22.73 4.71 5.96
CA VAL A 16 -21.87 5.24 4.89
C VAL A 16 -20.41 5.30 5.31
N LEU A 17 -20.12 5.79 6.52
CA LEU A 17 -18.75 5.83 7.06
C LEU A 17 -18.19 4.43 7.28
N SER A 18 -19.00 3.49 7.74
CA SER A 18 -18.59 2.10 7.97
C SER A 18 -18.26 1.40 6.66
N VAL A 19 -19.09 1.58 5.63
CA VAL A 19 -18.83 1.07 4.28
C VAL A 19 -17.57 1.70 3.70
N GLY A 20 -17.40 3.01 3.85
CA GLY A 20 -16.19 3.73 3.41
C GLY A 20 -14.92 3.21 4.09
N LEU A 21 -14.96 2.94 5.40
CA LEU A 21 -13.84 2.36 6.15
C LEU A 21 -13.48 0.95 5.67
N ILE A 22 -14.49 0.11 5.40
CA ILE A 22 -14.27 -1.25 4.89
C ILE A 22 -13.59 -1.19 3.52
N ILE A 23 -14.11 -0.35 2.61
CA ILE A 23 -13.54 -0.17 1.27
C ILE A 23 -12.09 0.32 1.38
N LEU A 24 -11.83 1.34 2.21
CA LEU A 24 -10.48 1.86 2.43
C LEU A 24 -9.51 0.78 2.92
N PHE A 25 -9.93 0.00 3.91
CA PHE A 25 -9.09 -1.05 4.49
C PHE A 25 -8.80 -2.15 3.46
N GLN A 26 -9.77 -2.47 2.62
CA GLN A 26 -9.62 -3.42 1.51
C GLN A 26 -8.59 -2.92 0.48
N PHE A 27 -8.63 -1.63 0.11
CA PHE A 27 -7.63 -1.03 -0.77
C PHE A 27 -6.23 -1.06 -0.17
N LEU A 28 -6.10 -0.70 1.12
CA LEU A 28 -4.83 -0.72 1.83
C LEU A 28 -4.25 -2.14 1.88
N GLN A 29 -5.10 -3.12 2.16
CA GLN A 29 -4.73 -4.53 2.19
C GLN A 29 -4.21 -5.02 0.84
N ILE A 30 -4.96 -4.78 -0.25
CA ILE A 30 -4.56 -5.16 -1.61
C ILE A 30 -3.22 -4.51 -1.96
N PHE A 31 -3.06 -3.22 -1.67
CA PHE A 31 -1.84 -2.50 -1.95
C PHE A 31 -0.63 -3.05 -1.17
N LEU A 32 -0.80 -3.31 0.13
CA LEU A 32 0.24 -3.92 0.96
C LEU A 32 0.63 -5.30 0.45
N GLY A 33 -0.36 -6.13 0.11
CA GLY A 33 -0.11 -7.46 -0.46
C GLY A 33 0.65 -7.38 -1.78
N ILE A 34 0.27 -6.52 -2.70
CA ILE A 34 1.01 -6.33 -3.97
C ILE A 34 2.46 -5.92 -3.70
N LYS A 35 2.68 -4.96 -2.79
CA LYS A 35 4.02 -4.45 -2.49
C LYS A 35 4.89 -5.51 -1.82
N ILE A 36 4.34 -6.25 -0.86
CA ILE A 36 5.06 -7.34 -0.18
C ILE A 36 5.33 -8.47 -1.17
N GLY A 37 4.35 -8.83 -1.99
CA GLY A 37 4.45 -9.88 -3.01
C GLY A 37 5.59 -9.63 -4.00
N ARG A 38 5.76 -8.37 -4.44
CA ARG A 38 6.87 -7.96 -5.32
C ARG A 38 8.25 -8.12 -4.68
N GLY A 39 8.34 -7.99 -3.35
CA GLY A 39 9.62 -8.01 -2.63
C GLY A 39 9.98 -9.38 -2.04
N LEU A 40 8.97 -10.18 -1.69
CA LEU A 40 9.16 -11.41 -0.91
C LEU A 40 9.34 -12.64 -1.81
N PHE A 41 8.61 -12.72 -2.92
CA PHE A 41 8.63 -13.90 -3.78
C PHE A 41 9.53 -13.68 -4.99
N PRO A 42 10.35 -14.69 -5.37
CA PRO A 42 10.94 -14.73 -6.69
C PRO A 42 9.83 -14.76 -7.74
N SER A 43 10.19 -14.45 -8.98
CA SER A 43 9.31 -14.48 -10.14
C SER A 43 8.54 -15.80 -10.23
N ILE A 44 7.24 -15.72 -9.98
CA ILE A 44 6.30 -16.83 -10.18
C ILE A 44 6.00 -16.93 -11.67
N SER A 45 5.98 -18.15 -12.21
CA SER A 45 5.59 -18.40 -13.60
C SER A 45 4.10 -18.13 -13.80
N SER A 46 3.69 -17.84 -15.05
CA SER A 46 2.27 -17.57 -15.34
C SER A 46 1.36 -18.77 -15.02
N ASP A 47 1.90 -19.98 -15.18
CA ASP A 47 1.16 -21.22 -14.97
C ASP A 47 0.94 -21.49 -13.48
N GLU A 48 1.98 -21.29 -12.65
CA GLU A 48 1.87 -21.38 -11.19
C GLU A 48 0.88 -20.35 -10.63
N LEU A 49 0.89 -19.11 -11.14
CA LEU A 49 -0.08 -18.09 -10.73
C LEU A 49 -1.51 -18.54 -11.04
N THR A 50 -1.72 -19.13 -12.22
CA THR A 50 -3.05 -19.60 -12.65
C THR A 50 -3.56 -20.68 -11.70
N VAL A 51 -2.70 -21.64 -11.32
CA VAL A 51 -3.03 -22.68 -10.34
C VAL A 51 -3.36 -22.09 -8.97
N VAL A 52 -2.56 -21.13 -8.49
CA VAL A 52 -2.79 -20.44 -7.21
C VAL A 52 -4.11 -19.67 -7.23
N CYS A 53 -4.41 -18.96 -8.32
CA CYS A 53 -5.68 -18.27 -8.50
C CYS A 53 -6.86 -19.25 -8.46
N ILE A 54 -6.81 -20.35 -9.21
CA ILE A 54 -7.87 -21.36 -9.23
C ILE A 54 -8.09 -21.95 -7.83
N LEU A 55 -7.01 -22.29 -7.10
CA LEU A 55 -7.09 -22.79 -5.73
C LEU A 55 -7.74 -21.78 -4.78
N ILE A 56 -7.33 -20.52 -4.83
CA ILE A 56 -7.88 -19.46 -3.98
C ILE A 56 -9.36 -19.19 -4.33
N PHE A 57 -9.71 -19.13 -5.61
CA PHE A 57 -11.10 -18.94 -6.04
C PHE A 57 -11.98 -20.11 -5.60
N SER A 58 -11.51 -21.35 -5.75
CA SER A 58 -12.21 -22.55 -5.29
C SER A 58 -12.39 -22.54 -3.76
N LEU A 59 -11.36 -22.11 -3.01
CA LEU A 59 -11.44 -21.95 -1.56
C LEU A 59 -12.46 -20.89 -1.16
N ILE A 60 -12.43 -19.71 -1.78
CA ILE A 60 -13.40 -18.64 -1.51
C ILE A 60 -14.81 -19.10 -1.84
N PHE A 61 -15.01 -19.77 -2.98
CA PHE A 61 -16.31 -20.28 -3.40
C PHE A 61 -16.86 -21.34 -2.44
N THR A 62 -16.04 -22.30 -2.03
CA THR A 62 -16.44 -23.33 -1.06
C THR A 62 -16.75 -22.74 0.32
N LEU A 63 -15.96 -21.77 0.77
CA LEU A 63 -16.21 -21.02 2.00
C LEU A 63 -17.54 -20.25 1.92
N GLN A 64 -17.79 -19.54 0.82
CA GLN A 64 -19.01 -18.76 0.61
C GLN A 64 -20.26 -19.64 0.56
N LYS A 65 -20.18 -20.79 -0.13
CA LYS A 65 -21.26 -21.79 -0.16
C LYS A 65 -21.55 -22.35 1.22
N ARG A 66 -20.51 -22.74 1.97
CA ARG A 66 -20.66 -23.23 3.36
C ARG A 66 -21.25 -22.14 4.26
N PHE A 67 -20.81 -20.90 4.12
CA PHE A 67 -21.32 -19.78 4.91
C PHE A 67 -22.80 -19.49 4.62
N SER A 68 -23.23 -19.53 3.35
CA SER A 68 -24.63 -19.33 2.97
C SER A 68 -25.54 -20.41 3.59
N VAL A 69 -25.12 -21.67 3.58
CA VAL A 69 -25.86 -22.76 4.24
C VAL A 69 -25.90 -22.57 5.76
N LEU A 70 -24.78 -22.17 6.37
CA LEU A 70 -24.69 -21.93 7.80
C LEU A 70 -25.54 -20.74 8.25
N TYR A 71 -25.60 -19.68 7.43
CA TYR A 71 -26.38 -18.48 7.68
C TYR A 71 -27.88 -18.78 7.73
N ASN A 72 -28.37 -19.66 6.85
CA ASN A 72 -29.77 -20.06 6.81
C ASN A 72 -30.18 -20.93 8.01
N ASN A 73 -29.23 -21.70 8.59
CA ASN A 73 -29.51 -22.65 9.67
C ASN A 73 -29.27 -22.11 11.11
N LEU A 74 -28.66 -20.94 11.30
CA LEU A 74 -28.34 -20.42 12.64
C LEU A 74 -29.39 -19.44 13.22
N HIS A 75 -30.13 -19.92 14.21
CA HIS A 75 -31.06 -19.15 15.04
C HIS A 75 -30.36 -18.01 15.83
N LYS A 76 -31.11 -16.94 16.15
CA LYS A 76 -30.67 -15.55 16.33
C LYS A 76 -29.57 -15.18 17.37
N ILE A 77 -29.07 -16.06 18.25
CA ILE A 77 -28.48 -15.58 19.53
C ILE A 77 -26.96 -15.90 19.73
N GLY A 78 -26.34 -16.75 18.90
CA GLY A 78 -24.90 -17.14 19.05
C GLY A 78 -23.92 -16.60 17.98
N LYS A 79 -24.26 -15.49 17.30
CA LYS A 79 -23.88 -15.24 15.90
C LYS A 79 -22.49 -14.64 15.60
N TYR A 80 -21.74 -14.16 16.59
CA TYR A 80 -20.55 -13.34 16.30
C TYR A 80 -19.27 -14.14 16.03
N GLY A 81 -19.08 -15.28 16.69
CA GLY A 81 -17.85 -16.07 16.59
C GLY A 81 -17.60 -16.67 15.18
N PRO A 82 -18.55 -17.43 14.63
CA PRO A 82 -18.40 -18.03 13.29
C PRO A 82 -18.27 -16.98 12.18
N MET A 83 -19.01 -15.87 12.30
CA MET A 83 -18.97 -14.76 11.34
C MET A 83 -17.61 -14.06 11.33
N LEU A 84 -17.00 -13.87 12.52
CA LEU A 84 -15.65 -13.32 12.62
C LEU A 84 -14.62 -14.24 11.97
N ARG A 85 -14.68 -15.55 12.24
CA ARG A 85 -13.77 -16.54 11.62
C ARG A 85 -13.87 -16.55 10.10
N TYR A 86 -15.09 -16.44 9.57
CA TYR A 86 -15.32 -16.34 8.13
C TYR A 86 -14.72 -15.07 7.53
N ASN A 87 -14.98 -13.90 8.14
CA ASN A 87 -14.42 -12.64 7.66
C ASN A 87 -12.90 -12.63 7.69
N VAL A 88 -12.28 -13.23 8.72
CA VAL A 88 -10.82 -13.40 8.78
C VAL A 88 -10.30 -14.29 7.65
N LEU A 89 -10.99 -15.38 7.31
CA LEU A 89 -10.60 -16.26 6.21
C LEU A 89 -10.69 -15.56 4.85
N VAL A 90 -11.79 -14.85 4.58
CA VAL A 90 -11.96 -14.06 3.34
C VAL A 90 -10.90 -12.95 3.26
N PHE A 91 -10.59 -12.32 4.39
CA PHE A 91 -9.51 -11.34 4.46
C PHE A 91 -8.17 -11.98 4.10
N LEU A 92 -7.80 -13.11 4.71
CA LEU A 92 -6.56 -13.81 4.43
C LEU A 92 -6.44 -14.28 2.98
N SER A 93 -7.51 -14.83 2.39
CA SER A 93 -7.51 -15.28 0.99
C SER A 93 -7.32 -14.13 0.02
N THR A 94 -7.99 -12.99 0.27
CA THR A 94 -7.84 -11.79 -0.56
C THR A 94 -6.43 -11.19 -0.42
N PHE A 95 -5.83 -11.27 0.77
CA PHE A 95 -4.45 -10.87 1.00
C PHE A 95 -3.47 -11.78 0.23
N ALA A 96 -3.64 -13.10 0.32
CA ALA A 96 -2.82 -14.07 -0.41
C ALA A 96 -2.88 -13.86 -1.92
N LEU A 97 -4.08 -13.57 -2.46
CA LEU A 97 -4.24 -13.26 -3.88
C LEU A 97 -3.48 -11.99 -4.28
N SER A 98 -3.55 -10.94 -3.45
CA SER A 98 -2.80 -9.71 -3.69
C SER A 98 -1.28 -9.89 -3.61
N LEU A 99 -0.79 -10.80 -2.75
CA LEU A 99 0.63 -11.20 -2.71
C LEU A 99 1.03 -11.90 -4.01
N ALA A 100 0.26 -12.89 -4.45
CA ALA A 100 0.53 -13.64 -5.68
C ALA A 100 0.52 -12.72 -6.91
N PHE A 101 -0.45 -11.80 -6.99
CA PHE A 101 -0.50 -10.79 -8.04
C PHE A 101 0.73 -9.86 -8.00
N GLY A 102 1.18 -9.45 -6.80
CA GLY A 102 2.43 -8.72 -6.64
C GLY A 102 3.65 -9.47 -7.16
N ALA A 103 3.77 -10.76 -6.84
CA ALA A 103 4.86 -11.60 -7.33
C ALA A 103 4.86 -11.71 -8.86
N HIS A 104 3.67 -11.84 -9.47
CA HIS A 104 3.53 -11.87 -10.92
C HIS A 104 3.95 -10.55 -11.59
N LEU A 105 3.55 -9.40 -11.03
CA LEU A 105 3.99 -8.09 -11.52
C LEU A 105 5.52 -7.92 -11.48
N ASN A 106 6.18 -8.52 -10.48
CA ASN A 106 7.64 -8.52 -10.39
C ASN A 106 8.29 -9.37 -11.50
N SER A 107 7.65 -10.48 -11.87
CA SER A 107 8.08 -11.36 -12.98
C SER A 107 8.00 -10.63 -14.33
N LEU A 108 6.91 -9.88 -14.56
CA LEU A 108 6.73 -9.04 -15.76
C LEU A 108 7.75 -7.90 -15.87
N GLU A 109 8.11 -7.28 -14.75
CA GLU A 109 9.03 -6.13 -14.73
C GLU A 109 10.50 -6.56 -14.86
N ASN A 110 10.86 -7.80 -14.48
CA ASN A 110 12.24 -8.29 -14.48
C ASN A 110 12.40 -9.63 -15.21
N PRO A 111 12.08 -9.74 -16.52
CA PRO A 111 12.19 -10.99 -17.27
C PRO A 111 13.64 -11.52 -17.33
N ALA A 112 14.63 -10.63 -17.28
CA ALA A 112 16.05 -10.98 -17.35
C ALA A 112 16.57 -11.78 -16.13
N ARG A 113 15.92 -11.70 -14.97
CA ARG A 113 16.30 -12.48 -13.78
C ARG A 113 15.91 -13.97 -13.93
N ASN A 114 14.91 -14.26 -14.75
CA ASN A 114 14.39 -15.61 -14.98
C ASN A 114 15.28 -16.35 -15.98
N ILE A 115 15.76 -15.65 -17.01
CA ILE A 115 16.67 -16.20 -18.03
C ILE A 115 18.01 -16.62 -17.39
N GLN A 116 18.48 -15.92 -16.36
CA GLN A 116 19.73 -16.28 -15.67
C GLN A 116 19.64 -17.58 -14.85
N LEU A 117 18.48 -17.91 -14.28
CA LEU A 117 18.28 -19.21 -13.61
C LEU A 117 18.03 -20.34 -14.60
N SER A 118 17.27 -20.11 -15.68
CA SER A 118 17.06 -21.14 -16.71
C SER A 118 18.32 -21.43 -17.55
N ALA A 119 19.22 -20.45 -17.70
CA ALA A 119 20.50 -20.67 -18.38
C ALA A 119 21.54 -21.40 -17.51
N THR A 120 21.37 -21.44 -16.17
CA THR A 120 22.26 -22.22 -15.29
C THR A 120 21.88 -23.70 -15.22
N GLU A 121 20.65 -24.06 -15.58
CA GLU A 121 20.17 -25.46 -15.56
C GLU A 121 20.46 -26.24 -16.86
N HIS A 122 20.83 -25.55 -17.94
CA HIS A 122 21.16 -26.17 -19.23
C HIS A 122 22.64 -26.10 -19.62
N HIS A 123 23.53 -25.83 -18.66
CA HIS A 123 24.98 -25.77 -18.89
C HIS A 123 25.70 -27.10 -18.64
N ASN A 124 25.15 -28.18 -19.17
CA ASN A 124 25.92 -29.37 -19.47
C ASN A 124 25.89 -29.53 -20.99
N ASN A 125 27.04 -29.34 -21.64
CA ASN A 125 27.37 -29.80 -22.99
C ASN A 125 27.27 -28.80 -24.18
N ILE A 126 27.90 -27.61 -24.10
CA ILE A 126 28.14 -26.79 -25.31
C ILE A 126 29.57 -26.22 -25.32
N ASP A 127 30.23 -26.45 -26.45
CA ASP A 127 31.63 -26.18 -26.80
C ASP A 127 32.19 -24.79 -26.49
N SER A 128 33.48 -24.81 -26.14
CA SER A 128 34.36 -23.74 -25.68
C SER A 128 34.46 -22.49 -26.57
N THR A 129 33.99 -22.54 -27.82
CA THR A 129 34.10 -21.45 -28.80
C THR A 129 32.88 -20.53 -28.84
N THR A 130 31.70 -20.97 -28.36
CA THR A 130 30.48 -20.14 -28.33
C THR A 130 30.44 -19.18 -27.12
N HIS A 131 31.21 -19.50 -26.07
CA HIS A 131 31.23 -18.75 -24.80
C HIS A 131 31.75 -17.31 -24.97
N VAL A 132 32.72 -17.08 -25.87
CA VAL A 132 33.32 -15.75 -26.10
C VAL A 132 32.39 -14.81 -26.87
N LEU A 133 31.57 -15.34 -27.79
CA LEU A 133 30.57 -14.56 -28.53
C LEU A 133 29.35 -14.22 -27.67
N ILE A 134 28.91 -15.14 -26.83
CA ILE A 134 27.83 -14.91 -25.86
C ILE A 134 28.27 -13.90 -24.80
N GLN A 135 29.52 -13.95 -24.33
CA GLN A 135 30.06 -13.00 -23.35
C GLN A 135 30.16 -11.57 -23.90
N LYS A 136 30.58 -11.39 -25.17
CA LYS A 136 30.57 -10.07 -25.85
C LYS A 136 29.15 -9.54 -26.13
N ALA A 137 28.19 -10.42 -26.41
CA ALA A 137 26.79 -10.05 -26.56
C ALA A 137 26.16 -9.64 -25.21
N LEU A 138 26.49 -10.35 -24.13
CA LEU A 138 26.06 -10.05 -22.75
C LEU A 138 26.64 -8.73 -22.21
N GLU A 139 27.88 -8.39 -22.58
CA GLU A 139 28.47 -7.09 -22.22
C GLU A 139 27.78 -5.93 -22.96
N LYS A 140 27.52 -6.06 -24.27
CA LYS A 140 26.75 -5.06 -25.02
C LYS A 140 25.30 -4.94 -24.54
N GLN A 141 24.68 -6.05 -24.13
CA GLN A 141 23.32 -6.04 -23.58
C GLN A 141 23.27 -5.51 -22.14
N LYS A 142 24.30 -5.69 -21.31
CA LYS A 142 24.44 -5.05 -19.99
C LYS A 142 24.53 -3.53 -20.09
N VAL A 143 25.25 -3.00 -21.09
CA VAL A 143 25.37 -1.55 -21.30
C VAL A 143 24.03 -0.95 -21.78
N ASN A 144 23.33 -1.62 -22.69
CA ASN A 144 22.01 -1.14 -23.16
C ASN A 144 20.89 -1.34 -22.12
N ALA A 145 20.94 -2.41 -21.31
CA ALA A 145 20.01 -2.62 -20.21
C ALA A 145 20.26 -1.65 -19.04
N ALA A 146 21.50 -1.22 -18.80
CA ALA A 146 21.81 -0.16 -17.83
C ALA A 146 21.24 1.20 -18.27
N ILE A 147 21.27 1.50 -19.58
CA ILE A 147 20.70 2.73 -20.13
C ILE A 147 19.15 2.70 -20.12
N HIS A 148 18.52 1.53 -20.33
CA HIS A 148 17.06 1.39 -20.28
C HIS A 148 16.46 1.15 -18.89
N THR A 149 17.24 0.75 -17.88
CA THR A 149 16.74 0.57 -16.49
C THR A 149 16.72 1.87 -15.68
N GLU A 150 17.30 2.96 -16.17
CA GLU A 150 17.19 4.28 -15.53
C GLU A 150 15.92 5.04 -15.91
N THR A 151 15.32 4.78 -17.06
CA THR A 151 14.18 5.57 -17.56
C THR A 151 12.80 5.07 -17.11
N THR A 152 12.65 3.78 -16.77
CA THR A 152 11.35 3.18 -16.39
C THR A 152 11.12 3.07 -14.87
N LYS A 153 12.17 3.19 -14.04
CA LYS A 153 12.08 3.09 -12.56
C LYS A 153 11.46 4.30 -11.86
N ASP A 154 11.23 5.39 -12.57
CA ASP A 154 10.73 6.64 -12.00
C ASP A 154 9.21 6.65 -11.86
N THR A 155 8.48 6.01 -12.79
CA THR A 155 7.01 6.02 -12.81
C THR A 155 6.41 5.28 -11.61
N GLY A 156 6.92 4.08 -11.30
CA GLY A 156 6.42 3.29 -10.16
C GLY A 156 6.61 3.98 -8.81
N LYS A 157 7.71 4.73 -8.63
CA LYS A 157 7.96 5.46 -7.38
C LYS A 157 7.07 6.70 -7.26
N ARG A 158 6.76 7.37 -8.36
CA ARG A 158 5.81 8.50 -8.38
C ARG A 158 4.40 8.05 -8.01
N VAL A 159 3.96 6.91 -8.52
CA VAL A 159 2.65 6.31 -8.15
C VAL A 159 2.60 6.00 -6.65
N VAL A 160 3.68 5.47 -6.07
CA VAL A 160 3.75 5.20 -4.62
C VAL A 160 3.62 6.48 -3.80
N TYR A 161 4.33 7.55 -4.17
CA TYR A 161 4.22 8.82 -3.46
C TYR A 161 2.83 9.46 -3.62
N PHE A 162 2.22 9.33 -4.80
CA PHE A 162 0.88 9.83 -5.06
C PHE A 162 -0.15 9.09 -4.20
N LEU A 163 0.00 7.77 -4.07
CA LEU A 163 -0.87 6.96 -3.22
C LEU A 163 -0.67 7.25 -1.73
N LEU A 164 0.57 7.47 -1.28
CA LEU A 164 0.85 7.91 0.10
C LEU A 164 0.18 9.25 0.40
N PHE A 165 0.19 10.18 -0.56
CA PHE A 165 -0.54 11.44 -0.44
C PHE A 165 -2.05 11.20 -0.32
N LEU A 166 -2.63 10.38 -1.20
CA LEU A 166 -4.05 10.07 -1.16
C LEU A 166 -4.46 9.40 0.17
N LEU A 167 -3.64 8.48 0.67
CA LEU A 167 -3.84 7.82 1.95
C LEU A 167 -3.79 8.82 3.12
N SER A 168 -2.83 9.76 3.09
CA SER A 168 -2.73 10.81 4.11
C SER A 168 -3.95 11.73 4.12
N LEU A 169 -4.55 12.00 2.96
CA LEU A 169 -5.74 12.84 2.83
C LEU A 169 -6.96 12.17 3.46
N ILE A 170 -7.14 10.87 3.20
CA ILE A 170 -8.21 10.07 3.80
C ILE A 170 -8.03 9.97 5.32
N LEU A 171 -6.80 9.69 5.79
CA LEU A 171 -6.50 9.64 7.22
C LEU A 171 -6.81 10.97 7.89
N THR A 172 -6.47 12.08 7.25
CA THR A 172 -6.72 13.42 7.82
C THR A 172 -8.21 13.72 7.91
N TYR A 173 -9.01 13.30 6.93
CA TYR A 173 -10.47 13.41 7.00
C TYR A 173 -11.04 12.67 8.22
N PHE A 174 -10.61 11.43 8.45
CA PHE A 174 -11.03 10.68 9.64
C PHE A 174 -10.60 11.33 10.94
N ILE A 175 -9.38 11.87 10.98
CA ILE A 175 -8.86 12.60 12.13
C ILE A 175 -9.69 13.85 12.42
N ALA A 176 -10.11 14.59 11.39
CA ALA A 176 -10.99 15.75 11.53
C ALA A 176 -12.37 15.38 12.08
N VAL A 177 -13.00 14.31 11.57
CA VAL A 177 -14.30 13.82 12.07
C VAL A 177 -14.20 13.37 13.53
N MET A 178 -13.11 12.68 13.88
CA MET A 178 -12.84 12.24 15.27
C MET A 178 -12.61 13.43 16.19
N ALA A 179 -11.82 14.42 15.75
CA ALA A 179 -11.58 15.63 16.50
C ALA A 179 -12.88 16.43 16.75
N CYS A 180 -13.74 16.56 15.74
CA CYS A 180 -15.04 17.23 15.88
C CYS A 180 -15.92 16.49 16.90
N SER A 181 -15.99 15.16 16.81
CA SER A 181 -16.74 14.34 17.77
C SER A 181 -16.22 14.49 19.20
N LEU A 182 -14.90 14.51 19.37
CA LEU A 182 -14.24 14.70 20.67
C LEU A 182 -14.50 16.11 21.24
N ALA A 183 -14.41 17.14 20.39
CA ALA A 183 -14.70 18.51 20.75
C ALA A 183 -16.15 18.67 21.24
N CYS A 184 -17.12 18.11 20.50
CA CYS A 184 -18.54 18.14 20.88
C CYS A 184 -18.85 17.35 22.16
N SER A 185 -18.03 16.36 22.52
CA SER A 185 -18.18 15.57 23.75
C SER A 185 -17.52 16.19 24.99
N GLY A 186 -17.01 17.42 24.88
CA GLY A 186 -16.38 18.14 26.01
C GLY A 186 -14.89 17.79 26.23
N TYR A 187 -14.31 16.90 25.43
CA TYR A 187 -12.89 16.57 25.48
C TYR A 187 -12.06 17.47 24.55
N GLY A 188 -12.16 18.80 24.75
CA GLY A 188 -11.49 19.80 23.90
C GLY A 188 -9.98 19.63 23.81
N VAL A 189 -9.30 19.32 24.92
CA VAL A 189 -7.84 19.11 24.95
C VAL A 189 -7.43 17.89 24.11
N VAL A 190 -8.20 16.80 24.16
CA VAL A 190 -7.94 15.60 23.37
C VAL A 190 -8.22 15.86 21.88
N ALA A 191 -9.26 16.63 21.57
CA ALA A 191 -9.56 17.04 20.20
C ALA A 191 -8.41 17.85 19.58
N ILE A 192 -7.80 18.77 20.34
CA ILE A 192 -6.63 19.54 19.89
C ILE A 192 -5.43 18.60 19.62
N LEU A 193 -5.17 17.64 20.50
CA LEU A 193 -4.08 16.67 20.31
C LEU A 193 -4.27 15.84 19.03
N VAL A 194 -5.51 15.40 18.78
CA VAL A 194 -5.89 14.62 17.60
C VAL A 194 -5.76 15.46 16.33
N LEU A 195 -6.15 16.74 16.35
CA LEU A 195 -5.93 17.66 15.23
C LEU A 195 -4.44 17.89 14.96
N LEU A 196 -3.61 18.05 16.01
CA LEU A 196 -2.16 18.19 15.86
C LEU A 196 -1.54 16.98 15.15
N LEU A 197 -1.98 15.77 15.51
CA LEU A 197 -1.56 14.54 14.85
C LEU A 197 -1.99 14.50 13.38
N GLY A 198 -3.23 14.90 13.09
CA GLY A 198 -3.75 15.01 11.71
C GLY A 198 -2.94 15.97 10.86
N GLN A 199 -2.56 17.11 11.42
CA GLN A 199 -1.74 18.11 10.75
C GLN A 199 -0.34 17.55 10.40
N GLY A 200 0.25 16.75 11.28
CA GLY A 200 1.50 16.03 11.00
C GLY A 200 1.35 15.03 9.84
N VAL A 201 0.26 14.27 9.81
CA VAL A 201 -0.04 13.31 8.73
C VAL A 201 -0.24 14.04 7.40
N LEU A 202 -1.05 15.10 7.39
CA LEU A 202 -1.32 15.90 6.20
C LEU A 202 -0.05 16.60 5.68
N GLY A 203 0.76 17.18 6.56
CA GLY A 203 2.04 17.79 6.22
C GLY A 203 3.02 16.79 5.61
N SER A 204 3.06 15.56 6.12
CA SER A 204 3.85 14.48 5.53
C SER A 204 3.36 14.10 4.12
N GLY A 205 2.04 14.06 3.92
CA GLY A 205 1.41 13.83 2.62
C GLY A 205 1.80 14.88 1.59
N ILE A 206 1.62 16.15 1.92
CA ILE A 206 1.96 17.29 1.05
C ILE A 206 3.44 17.26 0.67
N TYR A 207 4.31 16.91 1.61
CA TYR A 207 5.73 16.74 1.31
C TYR A 207 5.98 15.63 0.27
N PHE A 208 5.34 14.47 0.39
CA PHE A 208 5.44 13.41 -0.61
C PHE A 208 4.88 13.84 -1.97
N PHE A 209 3.80 14.61 -1.98
CA PHE A 209 3.23 15.18 -3.21
C PHE A 209 4.21 16.15 -3.89
N LEU A 210 4.77 17.11 -3.15
CA LEU A 210 5.80 18.03 -3.66
C LEU A 210 7.06 17.30 -4.14
N LYS A 211 7.37 16.14 -3.56
CA LYS A 211 8.49 15.29 -3.98
C LYS A 211 8.27 14.70 -5.38
N ILE A 212 7.02 14.49 -5.82
CA ILE A 212 6.69 13.96 -7.16
C ILE A 212 7.03 14.96 -8.26
N PHE A 213 6.77 16.26 -8.02
CA PHE A 213 7.02 17.32 -9.02
C PHE A 213 8.49 17.72 -9.14
N ARG A 214 9.35 17.26 -8.22
CA ARG A 214 10.80 17.52 -8.29
C ARG A 214 11.45 16.58 -9.30
N LYS A 215 11.74 17.09 -10.50
CA LYS A 215 12.55 16.40 -11.50
C LYS A 215 13.93 16.04 -10.91
N GLY A 216 14.34 14.78 -11.04
CA GLY A 216 15.72 14.33 -10.78
C GLY A 216 16.10 13.90 -9.36
N PHE A 217 15.17 13.80 -8.39
CA PHE A 217 15.50 13.45 -7.00
C PHE A 217 14.85 12.14 -6.53
N ILE A 218 15.32 11.03 -7.11
CA ILE A 218 14.91 9.67 -6.73
C ILE A 218 16.16 8.80 -6.41
N LYS A 219 17.16 9.41 -5.77
CA LYS A 219 18.28 8.68 -5.17
C LYS A 219 17.81 8.01 -3.87
N LYS A 220 18.22 6.76 -3.64
CA LYS A 220 17.89 6.02 -2.40
C LYS A 220 18.51 6.74 -1.20
N TRP A 221 17.78 6.84 -0.09
CA TRP A 221 18.24 7.50 1.16
C TRP A 221 19.61 7.02 1.68
N LYS A 222 19.95 5.77 1.35
CA LYS A 222 21.22 5.11 1.69
C LYS A 222 22.43 5.64 0.90
N GLN A 223 22.22 6.32 -0.23
CA GLN A 223 23.26 6.86 -1.12
C GLN A 223 23.42 8.38 -1.01
N LEU A 224 22.65 9.05 -0.15
CA LEU A 224 22.74 10.51 0.05
C LEU A 224 23.87 10.85 1.01
N ASP A 225 24.69 11.83 0.60
CA ASP A 225 25.74 12.41 1.43
C ASP A 225 25.14 13.15 2.65
N ILE A 226 25.91 13.28 3.72
CA ILE A 226 25.48 13.87 5.01
C ILE A 226 25.01 15.32 4.81
N LYS A 227 25.66 16.08 3.92
CA LYS A 227 25.27 17.45 3.56
C LYS A 227 23.93 17.50 2.83
N GLU A 228 23.65 16.53 1.96
CA GLU A 228 22.38 16.44 1.24
C GLU A 228 21.22 16.03 2.16
N LYS A 229 21.46 15.10 3.10
CA LYS A 229 20.46 14.72 4.12
C LYS A 229 20.02 15.91 4.98
N LYS A 230 20.96 16.77 5.38
CA LYS A 230 20.64 17.99 6.16
C LYS A 230 19.77 18.96 5.34
N LYS A 231 20.04 19.08 4.04
CA LYS A 231 19.26 19.92 3.12
C LYS A 231 17.85 19.36 2.87
N GLU A 232 17.70 18.04 2.75
CA GLU A 232 16.38 17.38 2.68
C GLU A 232 15.58 17.57 3.98
N ARG A 233 16.20 17.39 5.14
CA ARG A 233 15.53 17.57 6.44
C ARG A 233 15.05 19.01 6.63
N LYS A 234 15.87 20.00 6.25
CA LYS A 234 15.48 21.41 6.29
C LYS A 234 14.28 21.70 5.39
N ARG A 235 14.24 21.09 4.19
CA ARG A 235 13.11 21.21 3.26
C ARG A 235 11.85 20.54 3.79
N TYR A 236 11.96 19.37 4.41
CA TYR A 236 10.82 18.70 5.07
C TYR A 236 10.23 19.58 6.17
N TRP A 237 11.08 20.09 7.07
CA TRP A 237 10.66 21.01 8.12
C TRP A 237 10.04 22.29 7.58
N LEU A 238 10.59 22.85 6.51
CA LEU A 238 10.05 24.05 5.87
C LEU A 238 8.68 23.79 5.24
N THR A 239 8.49 22.65 4.57
CA THR A 239 7.17 22.24 4.05
C THR A 239 6.17 22.05 5.17
N LEU A 240 6.57 21.40 6.27
CA LEU A 240 5.73 21.18 7.43
C LEU A 240 5.33 22.52 8.06
N LEU A 241 6.28 23.44 8.24
CA LEU A 241 6.04 24.77 8.79
C LEU A 241 5.09 25.58 7.90
N ILE A 242 5.30 25.60 6.58
CA ILE A 242 4.39 26.30 5.64
C ILE A 242 2.99 25.68 5.68
N SER A 243 2.87 24.34 5.63
CA SER A 243 1.58 23.66 5.71
C SER A 243 0.88 23.94 7.05
N SER A 244 1.66 24.04 8.13
CA SER A 244 1.14 24.36 9.45
C SER A 244 0.61 25.79 9.51
N LEU A 245 1.38 26.74 8.97
CA LEU A 245 1.03 28.16 8.96
C LEU A 245 -0.20 28.42 8.09
N ALA A 246 -0.29 27.79 6.92
CA ALA A 246 -1.47 27.86 6.05
C ALA A 246 -2.72 27.28 6.72
N PHE A 247 -2.60 26.17 7.46
CA PHE A 247 -3.70 25.56 8.19
C PHE A 247 -4.21 26.46 9.33
N TRP A 248 -3.31 27.04 10.12
CA TRP A 248 -3.68 28.01 11.17
C TRP A 248 -4.34 29.26 10.58
N LEU A 249 -3.83 29.75 9.45
CA LEU A 249 -4.39 30.90 8.74
C LEU A 249 -5.80 30.58 8.22
N PHE A 250 -6.02 29.36 7.70
CA PHE A 250 -7.33 28.90 7.26
C PHE A 250 -8.35 28.82 8.41
N ILE A 251 -7.94 28.33 9.58
CA ILE A 251 -8.80 28.33 10.78
C ILE A 251 -9.13 29.76 11.21
N LEU A 252 -8.15 30.65 11.24
CA LEU A 252 -8.35 32.06 11.59
C LEU A 252 -9.32 32.75 10.64
N LEU A 253 -9.17 32.55 9.33
CA LEU A 253 -10.09 33.07 8.30
C LEU A 253 -11.50 32.48 8.47
N GLY A 254 -11.61 31.18 8.72
CA GLY A 254 -12.90 30.53 8.97
C GLY A 254 -13.64 31.10 10.18
N ASN A 255 -12.93 31.43 11.25
CA ASN A 255 -13.50 32.08 12.44
C ASN A 255 -13.81 33.58 12.25
N LEU A 256 -13.24 34.23 11.24
CA LEU A 256 -13.46 35.65 10.94
C LEU A 256 -14.62 35.87 9.96
N LEU A 257 -14.92 34.86 9.13
CA LEU A 257 -15.95 34.89 8.08
C LEU A 257 -17.25 34.19 8.48
N GLY A 258 -17.24 33.35 9.53
CA GLY A 258 -18.42 32.68 10.09
C GLY A 258 -18.83 33.29 11.42
#